data_AF-A0A6A6L1M7-F1
#
_entry.id   AF-A0A6A6L1M7-F1
#
_cell.length_a   1.000
_cell.length_b   1.000
_cell.length_c   1.000
_cell.angle_alpha   90.00
_cell.angle_beta   90.00
_cell.angle_gamma   90.00
#
_symmetry.space_group_name_H-M   'P 1'
#
loop_
_entity.id
_entity.type
_entity.pdbx_description
1 polymer ?
#
loop_
_entity_poly.entity_id
_entity_poly.type
_entity_poly.pdbx_seq_one_letter_code
_entity_poly.pdbx_strand_id
1 'polypeptide(L)'
;MESFSQKIHSTLDKHKDGHGEAYLPAIYNNPELQQLIQEKYMKDLFHDTLGFGAAKMIRRIVGVAHVEDFESIKDASKRAECERQALEFAKLLLKERRRFQSINEVVSAIRA
;
A
#
# COMPACT_ATOMS: atom_id res chain seq x y z
N MET A 1 -13.66 -5.80 13.84
CA MET A 1 -12.74 -4.65 13.70
C MET A 1 -12.83 -4.19 12.26
N GLU A 2 -13.14 -2.91 11.99
CA GLU A 2 -13.22 -2.39 10.61
C GLU A 2 -11.83 -2.36 9.95
N SER A 3 -11.78 -2.69 8.65
CA SER A 3 -10.58 -2.57 7.83
C SER A 3 -10.19 -1.11 7.60
N PHE A 4 -8.92 -0.86 7.23
CA PHE A 4 -8.45 0.49 6.92
C PHE A 4 -9.29 1.18 5.82
N SER A 5 -9.60 0.47 4.74
CA SER A 5 -10.41 1.01 3.63
C SER A 5 -11.81 1.44 4.10
N GLN A 6 -12.49 0.58 4.87
CA GLN A 6 -13.82 0.88 5.41
C GLN A 6 -13.80 2.12 6.33
N LYS A 7 -12.76 2.27 7.15
CA LYS A 7 -12.59 3.45 8.01
C LYS A 7 -12.42 4.74 7.22
N ILE A 8 -11.65 4.70 6.13
CA ILE A 8 -11.50 5.88 5.24
C ILE A 8 -12.83 6.24 4.60
N HIS A 9 -13.56 5.28 4.04
CA HIS A 9 -14.88 5.53 3.45
C HIS A 9 -15.84 6.13 4.48
N SER A 10 -16.00 5.49 5.64
CA SER A 10 -16.84 5.96 6.74
C SER A 10 -16.48 7.38 7.20
N THR A 11 -15.18 7.69 7.26
CA THR A 11 -14.71 9.04 7.63
C THR A 11 -15.06 10.07 6.55
N LEU A 12 -14.86 9.75 5.26
CA LEU A 12 -15.22 10.62 4.15
C LEU A 12 -16.73 10.88 4.12
N ASP A 13 -17.55 9.85 4.29
CA ASP A 13 -19.01 9.97 4.31
C ASP A 13 -19.50 10.83 5.48
N LYS A 14 -18.91 10.63 6.67
CA LYS A 14 -19.25 11.40 7.87
C LYS A 14 -18.92 12.89 7.73
N HIS A 15 -17.89 13.23 6.98
CA HIS A 15 -17.35 14.58 6.89
C HIS A 15 -17.54 15.25 5.51
N LYS A 16 -18.35 14.66 4.63
CA LYS A 16 -18.58 15.17 3.27
C LYS A 16 -19.13 16.61 3.24
N ASP A 17 -19.96 16.97 4.20
CA ASP A 17 -20.53 18.32 4.34
C ASP A 17 -19.74 19.19 5.35
N GLY A 18 -18.53 18.78 5.71
CA GLY A 18 -17.65 19.48 6.64
C GLY A 18 -16.82 20.58 5.97
N HIS A 19 -15.78 21.05 6.67
CA HIS A 19 -14.88 22.10 6.19
C HIS A 19 -13.82 21.63 5.18
N GLY A 20 -13.93 20.40 4.65
CA GLY A 20 -12.98 19.85 3.68
C GLY A 20 -13.25 20.36 2.27
N GLU A 21 -12.22 20.85 1.58
CA GLU A 21 -12.37 21.50 0.27
C GLU A 21 -11.95 20.64 -0.93
N ALA A 22 -11.36 19.45 -0.69
CA ALA A 22 -10.90 18.57 -1.75
C ALA A 22 -12.05 17.99 -2.60
N TYR A 23 -13.20 17.72 -1.97
CA TYR A 23 -14.38 17.15 -2.62
C TYR A 23 -15.63 17.94 -2.22
N LEU A 24 -15.82 19.12 -2.84
CA LEU A 24 -16.93 20.02 -2.52
C LEU A 24 -18.31 19.38 -2.80
N PRO A 25 -19.26 19.41 -1.84
CA PRO A 25 -20.61 18.88 -2.04
C PRO A 25 -21.37 19.49 -3.21
N ALA A 26 -21.08 20.75 -3.55
CA ALA A 26 -21.70 21.43 -4.69
C ALA A 26 -21.29 20.82 -6.05
N ILE A 27 -20.14 20.13 -6.10
CA ILE A 27 -19.60 19.46 -7.28
C ILE A 27 -19.92 17.96 -7.22
N TYR A 28 -19.61 17.31 -6.10
CA TYR A 28 -19.80 15.87 -5.87
C TYR A 28 -21.14 15.63 -5.16
N ASN A 29 -22.22 16.04 -5.82
CA ASN A 29 -23.53 16.25 -5.22
C ASN A 29 -24.48 15.04 -5.27
N ASN A 30 -24.02 13.89 -5.78
CA ASN A 30 -24.83 12.69 -5.86
C ASN A 30 -24.03 11.44 -5.42
N PRO A 31 -24.73 10.35 -5.01
CA PRO A 31 -24.07 9.16 -4.49
C PRO A 31 -23.13 8.47 -5.48
N GLU A 32 -23.46 8.49 -6.77
CA GLU A 32 -22.67 7.84 -7.83
C GLU A 32 -21.30 8.51 -8.00
N LEU A 33 -21.28 9.85 -8.03
CA LEU A 33 -20.04 10.63 -8.07
C LEU A 33 -19.23 10.47 -6.77
N GLN A 34 -19.89 10.42 -5.62
CA GLN A 34 -19.23 10.22 -4.32
C GLN A 34 -18.57 8.84 -4.25
N GLN A 35 -19.23 7.80 -4.72
CA GLN A 35 -18.66 6.47 -4.79
C GLN A 35 -17.47 6.43 -5.77
N LEU A 36 -17.62 7.01 -6.96
CA LEU A 36 -16.57 7.02 -7.98
C LEU A 36 -15.27 7.69 -7.48
N ILE A 37 -15.36 8.82 -6.77
CA ILE A 37 -14.18 9.50 -6.24
C ILE A 37 -13.55 8.73 -5.07
N GLN A 38 -14.34 8.08 -4.23
CA GLN A 38 -13.83 7.26 -3.13
C GLN A 38 -13.08 6.05 -3.67
N GLU A 39 -13.65 5.33 -4.64
CA GLU A 39 -13.02 4.18 -5.28
C GLU A 39 -11.72 4.58 -5.98
N LYS A 40 -11.72 5.69 -6.73
CA LYS A 40 -10.50 6.21 -7.36
C LYS A 40 -9.44 6.58 -6.34
N TYR A 41 -9.81 7.34 -5.31
CA TYR A 41 -8.90 7.75 -4.25
C TYR A 41 -8.28 6.54 -3.55
N MET A 42 -9.08 5.53 -3.19
CA MET A 42 -8.58 4.34 -2.52
C MET A 42 -7.67 3.51 -3.43
N LYS A 43 -7.94 3.45 -4.74
CA LYS A 43 -7.07 2.78 -5.70
C LYS A 43 -5.71 3.46 -5.80
N ASP A 44 -5.69 4.78 -5.94
CA ASP A 44 -4.46 5.57 -6.02
C ASP A 44 -3.66 5.46 -4.70
N LEU A 45 -4.33 5.58 -3.56
CA LEU A 45 -3.74 5.41 -2.23
C LEU A 45 -3.16 4.01 -2.03
N PHE A 46 -3.84 2.97 -2.51
CA PHE A 46 -3.33 1.60 -2.45
C PHE A 46 -2.03 1.45 -3.25
N HIS A 47 -1.98 1.97 -4.48
CA HIS A 47 -0.79 1.92 -5.31
C HIS A 47 0.37 2.74 -4.74
N ASP A 48 0.11 3.88 -4.10
CA ASP A 48 1.13 4.65 -3.40
C ASP A 48 1.65 3.89 -2.16
N THR A 49 0.75 3.27 -1.40
CA THR A 49 1.10 2.43 -0.25
C THR A 49 2.05 1.30 -0.66
N LEU A 50 1.76 0.60 -1.76
CA LEU A 50 2.65 -0.44 -2.28
C LEU A 50 4.00 0.13 -2.73
N GLY A 51 4.01 1.31 -3.37
CA GLY A 51 5.22 1.97 -3.84
C GLY A 51 6.15 2.35 -2.69
N PHE A 52 5.61 3.02 -1.66
CA PHE A 52 6.37 3.37 -0.47
C PHE A 52 6.79 2.13 0.32
N GLY A 53 5.92 1.13 0.46
CA GLY A 53 6.24 -0.15 1.09
C GLY A 53 7.44 -0.82 0.42
N ALA A 54 7.40 -0.96 -0.90
CA ALA A 54 8.50 -1.52 -1.69
C ALA A 54 9.81 -0.73 -1.53
N ALA A 55 9.76 0.60 -1.62
CA ALA A 55 10.94 1.44 -1.43
C ALA A 55 11.53 1.28 -0.01
N LYS A 56 10.67 1.13 1.02
CA LYS A 56 11.11 0.87 2.39
C LYS A 56 11.71 -0.52 2.54
N MET A 57 11.19 -1.54 1.86
CA MET A 57 11.81 -2.88 1.85
C MET A 57 13.21 -2.82 1.24
N ILE A 58 13.34 -2.26 0.03
CA ILE A 58 14.63 -2.14 -0.69
C ILE A 58 15.68 -1.46 0.18
N ARG A 59 15.38 -0.29 0.75
CA ARG A 59 16.36 0.46 1.54
C ARG A 59 16.73 -0.20 2.87
N ARG A 60 15.92 -1.14 3.37
CA ARG A 60 16.25 -1.94 4.58
C ARG A 60 17.14 -3.14 4.28
N ILE A 61 17.24 -3.53 3.01
CA ILE A 61 18.08 -4.66 2.57
C ILE A 61 19.45 -4.16 2.09
N VAL A 62 19.50 -3.08 1.32
CA VAL A 62 20.76 -2.59 0.70
C VAL A 62 21.23 -1.22 1.21
N GLY A 63 20.45 -0.57 2.07
CA GLY A 63 20.77 0.75 2.61
C GLY A 63 21.46 0.67 3.98
N VAL A 64 21.91 1.82 4.49
CA VAL A 64 22.72 1.90 5.73
C VAL A 64 22.05 1.30 6.96
N ALA A 65 20.72 1.42 7.08
CA ALA A 65 19.98 1.01 8.28
C ALA A 65 19.11 -0.22 7.99
N HIS A 66 19.61 -1.38 8.41
CA HIS A 66 18.98 -2.70 8.25
C HIS A 66 17.82 -2.92 9.25
N VAL A 67 17.25 -4.13 9.26
CA VAL A 67 16.21 -4.58 10.21
C VAL A 67 16.64 -5.86 10.92
N GLU A 68 16.22 -6.01 12.17
CA GLU A 68 16.57 -7.16 13.01
C GLU A 68 16.05 -8.49 12.46
N ASP A 69 14.95 -8.47 11.70
CA ASP A 69 14.35 -9.64 11.05
C ASP A 69 15.38 -10.40 10.18
N PHE A 70 16.28 -9.67 9.50
CA PHE A 70 17.39 -10.27 8.78
C PHE A 70 18.66 -10.34 9.64
N GLU A 71 19.01 -9.29 10.38
CA GLU A 71 20.29 -9.24 11.13
C GLU A 71 20.41 -10.28 12.25
N SER A 72 19.28 -10.76 12.78
CA SER A 72 19.26 -11.84 13.77
C SER A 72 19.62 -13.22 13.19
N ILE A 73 19.52 -13.41 11.87
CA ILE A 73 19.92 -14.63 11.16
C ILE A 73 21.45 -14.70 11.10
N LYS A 74 22.05 -15.56 11.94
CA LYS A 74 23.52 -15.69 12.08
C LYS A 74 24.22 -16.30 10.88
N ASP A 75 23.54 -17.21 10.17
CA ASP A 75 24.07 -17.83 8.95
C ASP A 75 23.94 -16.83 7.78
N ALA A 76 25.08 -16.31 7.33
CA ALA A 76 25.13 -15.29 6.30
C ALA A 76 24.51 -15.76 4.97
N SER A 77 24.68 -17.03 4.61
CA SER A 77 24.14 -17.58 3.36
C SER A 77 22.61 -17.68 3.43
N LYS A 78 22.07 -18.11 4.58
CA LYS A 78 20.60 -18.14 4.79
C LYS A 78 20.01 -16.74 4.82
N ARG A 79 20.68 -15.80 5.49
CA ARG A 79 20.26 -14.40 5.53
C ARG A 79 20.19 -13.80 4.13
N ALA A 80 21.26 -13.96 3.34
CA ALA A 80 21.33 -13.45 1.97
C ALA A 80 20.23 -14.04 1.07
N GLU A 81 19.88 -15.32 1.25
CA GLU A 81 18.79 -15.95 0.50
C GLU A 81 17.42 -15.32 0.84
N CYS A 82 17.13 -15.11 2.13
CA CYS A 82 15.91 -14.43 2.56
C CYS A 82 15.86 -12.97 2.08
N GLU A 83 16.96 -12.24 2.19
CA GLU A 83 17.10 -10.86 1.71
C GLU A 83 16.88 -10.77 0.20
N ARG A 84 17.44 -11.71 -0.58
CA ARG A 84 17.28 -11.78 -2.03
C ARG A 84 15.82 -11.98 -2.42
N GLN A 85 15.12 -12.92 -1.79
CA GLN A 85 13.69 -13.15 -2.04
C GLN A 85 12.85 -11.91 -1.74
N ALA A 86 13.09 -11.27 -0.59
CA ALA A 86 12.41 -10.04 -0.22
C ALA A 86 12.72 -8.88 -1.19
N LEU A 87 13.96 -8.78 -1.67
CA LEU A 87 14.39 -7.75 -2.61
C LEU A 87 13.77 -7.94 -3.99
N GLU A 88 13.69 -9.18 -4.50
CA GLU A 88 13.01 -9.47 -5.77
C GLU A 88 11.54 -9.09 -5.70
N PHE A 89 10.85 -9.48 -4.63
CA PHE A 89 9.44 -9.11 -4.44
C PHE A 89 9.25 -7.59 -4.30
N ALA A 90 10.13 -6.90 -3.56
CA ALA A 90 10.06 -5.45 -3.45
C ALA A 90 10.29 -4.74 -4.80
N LYS A 91 11.22 -5.23 -5.63
CA LYS A 91 11.41 -4.71 -7.00
C LYS A 91 10.18 -4.93 -7.88
N LEU A 92 9.53 -6.10 -7.78
CA LEU A 92 8.28 -6.39 -8.46
C LEU A 92 7.20 -5.38 -8.04
N LEU A 93 6.96 -5.22 -6.74
CA LEU A 93 5.98 -4.26 -6.23
C LEU A 93 6.28 -2.83 -6.70
N LEU A 94 7.53 -2.38 -6.60
CA LEU A 94 7.88 -1.01 -6.97
C LEU A 94 7.53 -0.71 -8.44
N LYS A 95 7.87 -1.64 -9.35
CA LYS A 95 7.65 -1.48 -10.79
C LYS A 95 6.20 -1.73 -11.20
N GLU A 96 5.56 -2.71 -10.59
CA GLU A 96 4.31 -3.29 -11.09
C GLU A 96 3.10 -3.05 -10.18
N ARG A 97 3.23 -2.29 -9.09
CA ARG A 97 2.14 -2.00 -8.12
C ARG A 97 0.79 -1.66 -8.75
N ARG A 98 0.79 -0.97 -9.90
CA ARG A 98 -0.44 -0.53 -10.59
C ARG A 98 -1.23 -1.68 -11.24
N ARG A 99 -0.62 -2.86 -11.39
CA ARG A 99 -1.29 -4.07 -11.88
C ARG A 99 -2.18 -4.70 -10.82
N PHE A 100 -1.82 -4.58 -9.54
CA PHE A 100 -2.59 -5.14 -8.44
C PHE A 100 -3.88 -4.34 -8.21
N GLN A 101 -5.02 -5.04 -8.15
CA GLN A 101 -6.33 -4.45 -7.85
C GLN A 101 -6.74 -4.65 -6.40
N SER A 102 -6.08 -5.55 -5.66
CA SER A 102 -6.38 -5.79 -4.25
C SER A 102 -5.17 -6.25 -3.46
N ILE A 103 -5.24 -6.11 -2.14
CA ILE A 103 -4.21 -6.62 -1.23
C ILE A 103 -4.10 -8.16 -1.30
N ASN A 104 -5.18 -8.86 -1.63
CA ASN A 104 -5.17 -10.32 -1.76
C ASN A 104 -4.30 -10.78 -2.93
N GLU A 105 -4.31 -10.05 -4.06
CA GLU A 105 -3.43 -10.35 -5.19
C GLU A 105 -1.95 -10.16 -4.81
N VAL A 106 -1.65 -9.14 -4.00
CA VAL A 106 -0.30 -8.92 -3.47
C VAL A 106 0.11 -10.07 -2.55
N VAL A 107 -0.77 -10.51 -1.65
CA VAL A 107 -0.51 -11.66 -0.77
C VAL A 107 -0.27 -12.94 -1.58
N SER A 108 -1.02 -13.16 -2.65
CA SER A 108 -0.78 -14.29 -3.57
C SER A 108 0.57 -14.18 -4.26
N ALA A 109 0.98 -12.99 -4.70
CA ALA A 109 2.27 -12.77 -5.34
C ALA A 109 3.48 -12.97 -4.40
N ILE A 110 3.29 -12.86 -3.08
CA ILE A 110 4.34 -13.18 -2.09
C ILE A 110 4.58 -14.70 -1.99
N ARG A 111 3.54 -15.51 -2.23
CA ARG A 111 3.56 -16.96 -2.02
C ARG A 111 3.96 -17.76 -3.26
N ALA A 112 4.01 -17.10 -4.42
CA ALA A 112 4.38 -17.70 -5.71
C ALA A 112 5.90 -17.82 -5.84
#